data_AF-A0A504L186-F1
#
_entry.id   AF-A0A504L186-F1
#
_cell.length_a   1.000
_cell.length_b   1.000
_cell.length_c   1.000
_cell.angle_alpha   90.00
_cell.angle_beta   90.00
_cell.angle_gamma   90.00
#
_symmetry.space_group_name_H-M   'P 1'
#
loop_
_entity.id
_entity.type
_entity.pdbx_description
1 polymer ?
#
loop_
_entity_poly.entity_id
_entity_poly.type
_entity_poly.pdbx_seq_one_letter_code
_entity_poly.pdbx_strand_id
1 'polypeptide(L)'
;MGGDKLLAALTSAPYIVALKDGVAEQVPPVSKISHMLKEQFPEVPDLKANPVRQFIGMAVRAILSDQGYELDETGVRISRDPVFRSGSTYRLTTEQEEDDDLLVRFVAMLNPDERRRLYDLIKAAM
;
A
#
# COMPACT_ATOMS: atom_id res chain seq x y z
N MET A 1 6.51 -19.42 14.15
CA MET A 1 7.59 -18.45 14.44
C MET A 1 8.23 -17.81 13.19
N GLY A 2 7.72 -18.03 11.96
CA GLY A 2 8.28 -17.40 10.76
C GLY A 2 7.60 -16.10 10.29
N GLY A 3 6.35 -15.85 10.72
CA GLY A 3 5.54 -14.72 10.26
C GLY A 3 6.15 -13.35 10.58
N ASP A 4 6.61 -13.15 11.82
CA ASP A 4 7.18 -11.85 12.25
C ASP A 4 8.45 -11.49 11.48
N LYS A 5 9.32 -12.47 11.21
CA LYS A 5 10.53 -12.27 10.40
C LYS A 5 10.19 -11.94 8.95
N LEU A 6 9.16 -12.60 8.40
CA LEU A 6 8.69 -12.36 7.04
C LEU A 6 8.08 -10.97 6.92
N LEU A 7 7.24 -10.57 7.88
CA LEU A 7 6.69 -9.21 7.92
C LEU A 7 7.79 -8.16 8.05
N ALA A 8 8.73 -8.34 8.98
CA ALA A 8 9.86 -7.43 9.17
C ALA A 8 10.71 -7.26 7.89
N ALA A 9 10.88 -8.34 7.12
CA ALA A 9 11.52 -8.27 5.81
C ALA A 9 10.69 -7.46 4.81
N LEU A 10 9.40 -7.77 4.67
CA LEU A 10 8.50 -7.08 3.73
C LEU A 10 8.37 -5.58 4.01
N THR A 11 8.47 -5.16 5.27
CA THR A 11 8.43 -3.74 5.69
C THR A 11 9.79 -3.05 5.64
N SER A 12 10.86 -3.74 5.23
CA SER A 12 12.19 -3.13 5.10
C SER A 12 12.29 -2.25 3.84
N ALA A 13 13.14 -1.23 3.89
CA ALA A 13 13.30 -0.29 2.77
C ALA A 13 13.62 -0.97 1.42
N PRO A 14 14.51 -1.98 1.32
CA PRO A 14 14.77 -2.66 0.04
C PRO A 14 13.54 -3.33 -0.56
N TYR A 15 12.71 -3.95 0.29
CA TYR A 15 11.47 -4.59 -0.16
C TYR A 15 10.44 -3.56 -0.61
N ILE A 16 10.25 -2.48 0.17
CA ILE A 16 9.29 -1.43 -0.18
C ILE A 16 9.67 -0.79 -1.53
N VAL A 17 10.96 -0.52 -1.77
CA VAL A 17 11.44 0.00 -3.06
C VAL A 17 11.10 -0.97 -4.20
N ALA A 18 11.46 -2.24 -4.06
CA ALA A 18 11.17 -3.26 -5.08
C ALA A 18 9.66 -3.43 -5.34
N LEU A 19 8.82 -3.33 -4.31
CA LEU A 19 7.37 -3.36 -4.45
C LEU A 19 6.87 -2.18 -5.29
N LYS A 20 7.36 -0.96 -5.01
CA LYS A 20 7.02 0.25 -5.77
C LYS A 20 7.49 0.18 -7.21
N ASP A 21 8.66 -0.42 -7.48
CA ASP A 21 9.13 -0.66 -8.84
C ASP A 21 8.16 -1.57 -9.61
N GLY A 22 7.60 -2.59 -8.95
CA GLY A 22 6.56 -3.44 -9.53
C GLY A 22 5.32 -2.65 -9.93
N VAL A 23 4.87 -1.74 -9.06
CA VAL A 23 3.75 -0.83 -9.37
C VAL A 23 4.08 0.07 -10.56
N ALA A 24 5.25 0.71 -10.58
CA ALA A 24 5.68 1.60 -11.65
C ALA A 24 5.79 0.89 -13.01
N GLU A 25 6.24 -0.37 -13.02
CA GLU A 25 6.32 -1.22 -14.21
C GLU A 25 5.00 -1.91 -14.58
N GLN A 26 3.91 -1.67 -13.83
CA GLN A 26 2.59 -2.27 -14.04
C GLN A 26 2.62 -3.81 -14.01
N VAL A 27 3.47 -4.38 -13.16
CA VAL A 27 3.56 -5.83 -12.94
C VAL A 27 3.22 -6.17 -11.49
N PRO A 28 2.83 -7.42 -11.17
CA PRO A 28 2.55 -7.78 -9.79
C PRO A 28 3.75 -7.51 -8.87
N PRO A 29 3.63 -6.68 -7.82
CA PRO A 29 4.77 -6.32 -6.95
C PRO A 29 5.46 -7.52 -6.29
N VAL A 30 4.69 -8.57 -5.99
CA VAL A 30 5.23 -9.84 -5.47
C VAL A 30 6.27 -10.49 -6.42
N SER A 31 6.23 -10.19 -7.71
CA SER A 31 7.23 -10.68 -8.68
C SER A 31 8.60 -10.02 -8.54
N LYS A 32 8.65 -8.80 -7.99
CA LYS A 32 9.91 -8.06 -7.77
C LYS A 32 10.67 -8.54 -6.54
N ILE A 33 9.97 -9.12 -5.57
CA ILE A 33 10.54 -9.55 -4.30
C ILE A 33 10.75 -11.07 -4.19
N SER A 34 10.30 -11.86 -5.17
CA SER A 34 10.33 -13.33 -5.11
C SER A 34 11.74 -13.92 -4.97
N HIS A 35 12.72 -13.33 -5.65
CA HIS A 35 14.13 -13.71 -5.53
C HIS A 35 14.72 -13.29 -4.18
N MET A 36 14.43 -12.07 -3.73
CA MET A 36 14.87 -11.55 -2.43
C MET A 36 14.35 -12.43 -1.29
N LEU A 37 13.09 -12.86 -1.36
CA LEU A 37 12.48 -13.77 -0.39
C LEU A 37 13.23 -15.10 -0.35
N LYS A 38 13.58 -15.68 -1.51
CA LYS A 38 14.31 -16.95 -1.57
C LYS A 38 15.72 -16.86 -1.01
N GLU A 39 16.40 -15.75 -1.25
CA GLU A 39 17.75 -15.52 -0.73
C GLU A 39 17.73 -15.36 0.79
N GLN A 40 16.74 -14.63 1.31
CA GLN A 40 16.62 -14.35 2.74
C GLN A 40 16.03 -15.51 3.55
N PHE A 41 15.16 -16.31 2.92
CA PHE A 41 14.46 -17.43 3.53
C PHE A 41 14.66 -18.70 2.69
N PRO A 42 15.89 -19.29 2.68
CA PRO A 42 16.22 -20.41 1.81
C PRO A 42 15.45 -21.70 2.16
N GLU A 43 15.09 -21.89 3.43
CA GLU A 43 14.43 -23.11 3.91
C GLU A 43 13.15 -22.85 4.72
N VAL A 44 13.14 -21.81 5.57
CA VAL A 44 12.02 -21.51 6.48
C VAL A 44 11.69 -20.01 6.43
N PRO A 45 10.42 -19.62 6.21
CA PRO A 45 9.26 -20.49 5.95
C PRO A 45 9.25 -21.09 4.54
N ASP A 46 8.49 -22.17 4.31
CA ASP A 46 8.25 -22.70 2.95
C ASP A 46 7.47 -21.66 2.13
N LEU A 47 8.20 -20.89 1.31
CA LEU A 47 7.64 -19.83 0.48
C LEU A 47 6.64 -20.35 -0.57
N LYS A 48 6.66 -21.64 -0.92
CA LYS A 48 5.72 -22.23 -1.88
C LYS A 48 4.44 -22.72 -1.22
N ALA A 49 4.40 -22.84 0.11
CA ALA A 49 3.20 -23.19 0.84
C ALA A 49 2.11 -22.12 0.62
N ASN A 50 0.88 -22.57 0.33
CA ASN A 50 -0.24 -21.67 0.07
C ASN A 50 -0.47 -20.64 1.19
N PRO A 51 -0.47 -21.02 2.49
CA PRO A 51 -0.67 -20.07 3.58
C PRO A 51 0.40 -18.97 3.63
N VAL A 52 1.65 -19.31 3.30
CA VAL A 52 2.77 -18.34 3.28
C VAL A 52 2.60 -17.35 2.14
N ARG A 53 2.23 -17.81 0.94
CA ARG A 53 1.97 -16.93 -0.20
C ARG A 53 0.77 -16.02 0.02
N GLN A 54 -0.29 -16.53 0.64
CA GLN A 54 -1.45 -15.74 1.02
C GLN A 54 -1.07 -14.65 2.02
N PHE A 55 -0.29 -15.00 3.05
CA PHE A 55 0.22 -14.04 4.01
C PHE A 55 1.05 -12.94 3.33
N ILE A 56 1.98 -13.29 2.45
CA ILE A 56 2.79 -12.31 1.71
C ILE A 56 1.90 -11.41 0.86
N GLY A 57 0.93 -11.98 0.14
CA GLY A 57 -0.01 -11.21 -0.67
C GLY A 57 -0.83 -10.21 0.16
N MET A 58 -1.32 -10.62 1.33
CA MET A 58 -2.05 -9.75 2.25
C MET A 58 -1.16 -8.64 2.83
N ALA A 59 0.06 -8.99 3.25
CA ALA A 59 1.02 -8.02 3.77
C ALA A 59 1.43 -6.99 2.71
N VAL A 60 1.73 -7.44 1.49
CA VAL A 60 2.05 -6.54 0.36
C VAL A 60 0.88 -5.62 0.05
N ARG A 61 -0.36 -6.13 0.05
CA ARG A 61 -1.55 -5.29 -0.14
C ARG A 61 -1.66 -4.21 0.94
N ALA A 62 -1.48 -4.58 2.21
CA ALA A 62 -1.54 -3.63 3.32
C ALA A 62 -0.43 -2.56 3.22
N ILE A 63 0.82 -2.98 2.95
CA ILE A 63 1.95 -2.07 2.76
C ILE A 63 1.69 -1.08 1.63
N LEU A 64 1.19 -1.55 0.48
CA LEU A 64 0.91 -0.67 -0.66
C LEU A 64 -0.29 0.25 -0.38
N SER A 65 -1.31 -0.23 0.32
CA SER A 65 -2.43 0.60 0.77
C SER A 65 -1.96 1.74 1.68
N ASP A 66 -1.10 1.46 2.65
CA ASP A 66 -0.51 2.48 3.54
C ASP A 66 0.36 3.50 2.78
N GLN A 67 0.81 3.15 1.57
CA GLN A 67 1.60 3.99 0.68
C GLN A 67 0.75 4.72 -0.36
N GLY A 68 -0.59 4.66 -0.26
CA GLY A 68 -1.52 5.35 -1.16
C GLY A 68 -1.71 4.65 -2.51
N TYR A 69 -1.53 3.33 -2.57
CA TYR A 69 -1.87 2.54 -3.75
C TYR A 69 -3.12 1.70 -3.52
N GLU A 70 -3.92 1.56 -4.56
CA GLU A 70 -5.07 0.68 -4.58
C GLU A 70 -4.88 -0.46 -5.58
N LEU A 71 -5.68 -1.51 -5.40
CA LEU A 71 -5.62 -2.70 -6.25
C LEU A 71 -6.21 -2.37 -7.63
N ASP A 72 -5.50 -2.76 -8.67
CA ASP A 72 -5.91 -2.54 -10.06
C ASP A 72 -6.50 -3.82 -10.68
N GLU A 73 -5.69 -4.88 -10.81
CA GLU A 73 -6.13 -6.20 -11.31
C GLU A 73 -5.70 -7.32 -10.36
N THR A 74 -6.51 -8.38 -10.24
CA THR A 74 -6.15 -9.62 -9.52
C THR A 74 -6.01 -10.81 -10.45
N GLY A 75 -5.13 -11.76 -10.08
CA GLY A 75 -4.99 -13.02 -10.82
C GLY A 75 -4.05 -12.93 -12.02
N VAL A 76 -3.32 -11.83 -12.14
CA VAL A 76 -2.32 -11.60 -13.19
C VAL A 76 -1.24 -12.67 -13.10
N ARG A 77 -1.05 -13.43 -14.18
CA ARG A 77 -0.11 -14.55 -14.22
C ARG A 77 1.33 -14.05 -14.24
N ILE A 78 2.18 -14.62 -13.39
CA ILE A 78 3.60 -14.29 -13.33
C ILE A 78 4.38 -15.47 -13.94
N SER A 79 5.00 -15.23 -15.09
CA SER A 79 5.73 -16.28 -15.81
C SER A 79 7.12 -16.47 -15.23
N ARG A 80 7.52 -17.73 -15.01
CA ARG A 80 8.86 -18.13 -14.53
C ARG A 80 9.26 -17.60 -13.15
N ASP A 81 8.31 -17.12 -12.36
CA ASP A 81 8.60 -16.67 -10.99
C ASP A 81 8.82 -17.86 -10.04
N PRO A 82 9.83 -17.79 -9.17
CA PRO A 82 10.23 -18.94 -8.36
C PRO A 82 9.31 -19.23 -7.16
N VAL A 83 8.39 -18.32 -6.81
CA VAL A 83 7.52 -18.41 -5.63
C VAL A 83 6.05 -18.30 -6.00
N PHE A 84 5.68 -17.28 -6.78
CA PHE A 84 4.30 -16.91 -7.10
C PHE A 84 3.93 -17.35 -8.51
N ARG A 85 2.71 -17.87 -8.68
CA ARG A 85 2.17 -18.20 -10.03
C ARG A 85 1.35 -17.06 -10.61
N SER A 86 0.78 -16.25 -9.73
CA SER A 86 -0.02 -15.08 -10.03
C SER A 86 0.08 -14.07 -8.90
N GLY A 87 -0.33 -12.84 -9.16
CA GLY A 87 -0.42 -11.77 -8.17
C GLY A 87 -1.45 -10.72 -8.57
N SER A 88 -1.33 -9.53 -7.99
CA SER A 88 -2.17 -8.38 -8.28
C SER A 88 -1.32 -7.20 -8.73
N THR A 89 -1.82 -6.41 -9.67
CA THR A 89 -1.27 -5.09 -10.00
C THR A 89 -1.93 -4.02 -9.14
N TYR A 90 -1.31 -2.86 -9.08
CA TYR A 90 -1.76 -1.73 -8.26
C TYR A 90 -1.60 -0.45 -9.05
N ARG A 91 -2.37 0.57 -8.67
CA ARG A 91 -2.26 1.93 -9.20
C ARG A 91 -2.26 2.91 -8.05
N LEU A 92 -1.65 4.08 -8.25
CA LEU A 92 -1.69 5.14 -7.24
C LEU A 92 -3.13 5.59 -7.07
N THR A 93 -3.60 5.65 -5.84
CA THR A 93 -4.93 6.19 -5.52
C THR A 93 -4.90 7.67 -5.89
N THR A 94 -5.75 8.07 -6.84
CA THR A 94 -5.87 9.48 -7.25
C THR A 94 -6.63 10.31 -6.21
N GLU A 95 -7.26 9.66 -5.23
CA GLU A 95 -7.90 10.30 -4.08
C GLU A 95 -6.85 10.72 -3.04
N GLN A 96 -6.07 11.74 -3.41
CA GLN A 96 -5.60 12.72 -2.45
C GLN A 96 -6.57 13.92 -2.48
N GLU A 97 -7.87 13.61 -2.50
CA GLU A 97 -8.96 14.57 -2.49
C GLU A 97 -9.96 14.02 -1.47
N GLU A 98 -9.99 14.53 -0.24
CA GLU A 98 -11.23 14.82 0.51
C GLU A 98 -11.05 15.25 1.97
N ASP A 99 -9.90 15.07 2.61
CA ASP A 99 -9.74 15.54 4.01
C ASP A 99 -9.61 17.07 4.11
N ASP A 100 -8.88 17.72 3.18
CA ASP A 100 -8.86 19.18 3.09
C ASP A 100 -10.17 19.74 2.50
N ASP A 101 -10.90 18.93 1.72
CA ASP A 101 -12.12 19.36 1.04
C ASP A 101 -13.33 19.42 1.99
N LEU A 102 -13.37 18.62 3.06
CA LEU A 102 -14.46 18.68 4.04
C LEU A 102 -14.53 20.04 4.74
N LEU A 103 -13.39 20.56 5.21
CA LEU A 103 -13.34 21.87 5.88
C LEU A 103 -13.66 22.99 4.89
N VAL A 104 -13.18 22.91 3.65
CA VAL A 104 -13.48 23.89 2.60
C VAL A 104 -14.97 23.87 2.25
N ARG A 105 -15.57 22.68 2.05
CA ARG A 105 -17.01 22.49 1.82
C ARG A 105 -17.81 23.01 3.01
N PHE A 106 -17.38 22.74 4.25
CA PHE A 106 -18.02 23.24 5.46
C PHE A 106 -18.02 24.77 5.52
N VAL A 107 -16.88 25.42 5.27
CA VAL A 107 -16.77 26.89 5.23
C VAL A 107 -17.57 27.49 4.07
N ALA A 108 -17.67 26.79 2.94
CA ALA A 108 -18.46 27.22 1.79
C ALA A 108 -19.98 27.19 2.07
N MET A 109 -20.46 26.27 2.91
CA MET A 109 -21.87 26.19 3.32
C MET A 109 -22.30 27.29 4.29
N LEU A 110 -21.35 27.92 4.99
CA LEU A 110 -21.65 29.00 5.93
C LEU A 110 -22.16 30.24 5.19
N ASN A 111 -23.11 30.96 5.78
CA ASN A 111 -23.50 32.27 5.30
C ASN A 111 -22.43 33.34 5.66
N PRO A 112 -22.51 34.56 5.10
CA PRO A 112 -21.52 35.61 5.36
C PRO A 112 -21.31 35.94 6.85
N ASP A 113 -22.37 35.90 7.66
CA ASP A 113 -22.31 36.21 9.09
C ASP A 113 -21.65 35.08 9.88
N GLU A 114 -21.93 33.84 9.52
CA GLU A 114 -21.32 32.64 10.11
C GLU A 114 -19.83 32.55 9.81
N ARG A 115 -19.42 32.87 8.57
CA ARG A 115 -18.00 32.95 8.21
C ARG A 115 -17.26 34.01 9.02
N ARG A 116 -17.90 35.15 9.27
CA ARG A 116 -17.31 36.22 10.08
C ARG A 116 -17.13 35.79 11.54
N ARG A 117 -18.12 35.12 12.12
CA ARG A 117 -18.01 34.56 13.48
C ARG A 117 -16.93 33.48 13.58
N LEU A 118 -16.81 32.62 12.56
CA LEU A 118 -15.76 31.60 12.50
C LEU A 118 -14.36 32.26 12.46
N TYR A 119 -14.19 33.30 11.65
CA TYR A 119 -12.94 34.06 11.57
C TYR A 119 -12.55 34.68 12.93
N ASP A 120 -13.51 35.29 13.62
CA ASP A 120 -13.29 35.88 14.94
C ASP A 120 -12.91 34.82 16.00
N LEU A 121 -13.53 33.63 15.93
CA LEU A 121 -13.22 32.47 16.78
C LEU A 121 -11.78 31.97 16.57
N ILE A 122 -11.37 31.79 15.31
CA ILE A 122 -10.02 31.36 14.97
C ILE A 122 -8.99 32.38 15.46
N LYS A 123 -9.25 33.67 15.25
CA LYS A 123 -8.37 34.76 15.69
C LYS A 123 -8.23 34.83 17.21
N ALA A 124 -9.27 34.49 17.97
CA ALA A 124 -9.23 34.47 19.43
C ALA A 124 -8.48 33.26 20.01
N ALA A 125 -8.30 32.20 19.22
CA ALA A 125 -7.61 30.97 19.61
C ALA A 125 -6.11 30.96 19.22
N MET A 126 -5.65 31.98 18.49
CA MET A 126 -4.24 32.23 18.14
C MET A 126 -3.59 33.21 19.11
#